data_AF-A0A3M1ZT06-F1
#
_entry.id   AF-A0A3M1ZT06-F1
#
_cell.length_a   1.000
_cell.length_b   1.000
_cell.length_c   1.000
_cell.angle_alpha   90.00
_cell.angle_beta   90.00
_cell.angle_gamma   90.00
#
_symmetry.space_group_name_H-M   'P 1'
#
loop_
_entity.id
_entity.type
_entity.pdbx_description
1 polymer ?
#
loop_
_entity_poly.entity_id
_entity_poly.type
_entity_poly.pdbx_seq_one_letter_code
_entity_poly.pdbx_strand_id
1 'polypeptide(L)'
;MRRPGFTVALVLVAACNAKPSPPKKADPAGNATGTAPTEQATPREELDPSALPKPALDVAFLRETTRLLSHDAMEGRGIGTEGGKRAVEAIRVLMERAGLEPAGDGGGWTQRVPLRSVAVEMPNTGLWIKAKEGDGYARLHFGREVLVNSFGPAGTQSLTLPVVFAGYGVTAPEYGWDDYAGIDVRGKLVVVFVGDPPTGDERFDGEAMTYYGRWSYKFERALAAGAAGCLVVHEDEPASYGWNVVLNSWSKPRFQTLESDGSLPPSLAVQGWISAGAADKLAKMAGQSLAAWHDAAMRKNFRAQELPVFFGGKLTTTERRLEDVNVVGRIPGTQHPDEGVVLTAHWDHLGRAEQPVDGDDIYNGAIDNASGVAGMLAVAGSLAADRPERTVIFVATTAEEQGLLGARYHADHPALPIERTWAAFNLDSMNVDGRTRNVEVVGMGKTTLEDVLAEVAKKQGRVLTPDERPEAGGYFRSDHFAFARKGVPALYFRGGLDMVEGGRAAGEALLERRKARYHTVDDEYDPSWTFEGALEDASALADVIRAVTAAAERPSWRKGAKIPGAPRPKAPPAG
;
A
#
# COMPACT_ATOMS: atom_id res chain seq x y z
N MET A 1 -22.94 -3.47 -56.20
CA MET A 1 -23.72 -2.34 -55.66
C MET A 1 -22.80 -1.46 -54.84
N ARG A 2 -22.81 -0.16 -55.13
CA ARG A 2 -21.81 0.83 -54.71
C ARG A 2 -22.09 1.33 -53.28
N ARG A 3 -21.03 1.61 -52.53
CA ARG A 3 -21.03 2.41 -51.29
C ARG A 3 -21.22 3.90 -51.61
N PRO A 4 -21.94 4.69 -50.78
CA PRO A 4 -21.65 6.11 -50.56
C PRO A 4 -20.79 6.23 -49.27
N GLY A 5 -19.79 7.10 -49.10
CA GLY A 5 -19.52 8.39 -49.72
C GLY A 5 -19.92 9.50 -48.74
N PHE A 6 -19.13 9.75 -47.69
CA PHE A 6 -19.33 10.89 -46.79
C PHE A 6 -18.25 11.96 -47.00
N THR A 7 -18.76 13.19 -47.12
CA THR A 7 -18.11 14.42 -47.56
C THR A 7 -17.35 15.10 -46.42
N VAL A 8 -16.12 15.54 -46.68
CA VAL A 8 -15.39 16.49 -45.83
C VAL A 8 -15.51 17.88 -46.48
N ALA A 9 -16.09 18.83 -45.75
CA ALA A 9 -16.16 20.23 -46.16
C ALA A 9 -14.87 20.95 -45.75
N LEU A 10 -14.20 21.52 -46.75
CA LEU A 10 -13.01 22.37 -46.63
C LEU A 10 -13.49 23.82 -46.47
N VAL A 11 -13.10 24.51 -45.39
CA VAL A 11 -13.23 25.97 -45.29
C VAL A 11 -11.83 26.58 -45.28
N LEU A 12 -11.53 27.29 -46.36
CA LEU A 12 -10.39 28.18 -46.55
C LEU A 12 -10.71 29.54 -45.92
N VAL A 13 -9.86 30.03 -45.02
CA VAL A 13 -9.73 31.47 -44.73
C VAL A 13 -8.26 31.87 -44.83
N ALA A 14 -8.05 32.98 -45.53
CA ALA A 14 -6.82 33.45 -46.11
C ALA A 14 -5.78 33.99 -45.10
N ALA A 15 -4.53 33.93 -45.54
CA ALA A 15 -3.33 34.36 -44.85
C ALA A 15 -3.19 35.89 -44.72
N CYS A 16 -2.68 36.33 -43.57
CA CYS A 16 -1.92 37.58 -43.44
C CYS A 16 -0.54 37.27 -42.86
N ASN A 17 0.49 37.57 -43.66
CA ASN A 17 1.90 37.43 -43.35
C ASN A 17 2.39 38.53 -42.39
N ALA A 18 3.00 38.16 -41.27
CA ALA A 18 3.97 38.99 -40.57
C ALA A 18 5.09 38.11 -40.00
N LYS A 19 6.33 38.33 -40.48
CA LYS A 19 7.53 37.62 -40.03
C LYS A 19 7.94 38.09 -38.62
N PRO A 20 8.31 37.20 -37.69
CA PRO A 20 8.99 37.60 -36.47
C PRO A 20 10.48 37.89 -36.75
N SER A 21 10.94 39.05 -36.29
CA SER A 21 12.34 39.48 -36.29
C SER A 21 13.20 38.65 -35.34
N PRO A 22 14.51 38.46 -35.60
CA PRO A 22 15.39 37.70 -34.72
C PRO A 22 15.71 38.47 -33.44
N PRO A 23 15.92 37.80 -32.29
CA PRO A 23 16.33 38.46 -31.07
C PRO A 23 17.76 39.02 -31.20
N LYS A 24 17.92 40.26 -30.76
CA LYS A 24 19.20 40.97 -30.65
C LYS A 24 20.10 40.25 -29.64
N LYS A 25 21.36 40.03 -30.02
CA LYS A 25 22.45 39.72 -29.07
C LYS A 25 22.65 40.91 -28.14
N ALA A 26 22.69 40.67 -26.84
CA ALA A 26 23.15 41.63 -25.84
C ALA A 26 24.56 41.25 -25.39
N ASP A 27 25.45 42.24 -25.40
CA ASP A 27 26.83 42.20 -24.90
C ASP A 27 26.91 42.06 -23.37
N PRO A 28 28.07 41.65 -22.81
CA PRO A 28 28.18 41.25 -21.41
C PRO A 28 28.23 42.47 -20.49
N ALA A 29 27.29 42.54 -19.53
CA ALA A 29 27.25 43.60 -18.52
C ALA A 29 27.74 43.08 -17.16
N GLY A 30 28.83 43.70 -16.71
CA GLY A 30 29.16 44.16 -15.35
C GLY A 30 28.52 43.50 -14.12
N ASN A 31 29.39 43.09 -13.21
CA ASN A 31 29.10 42.90 -11.78
C ASN A 31 28.28 44.06 -11.20
N ALA A 32 27.05 43.78 -10.79
CA ALA A 32 26.28 44.60 -9.88
C ALA A 32 25.59 43.68 -8.84
N THR A 33 26.00 43.83 -7.59
CA THR A 33 25.40 43.21 -6.42
C THR A 33 23.98 43.76 -6.23
N GLY A 34 22.98 42.98 -6.65
CA GLY A 34 21.57 43.22 -6.36
C GLY A 34 21.01 42.08 -5.53
N THR A 35 20.70 42.35 -4.26
CA THR A 35 19.94 41.45 -3.40
C THR A 35 18.56 41.20 -4.01
N ALA A 36 18.27 39.94 -4.34
CA ALA A 36 16.94 39.50 -4.75
C ALA A 36 15.94 39.77 -3.60
N PRO A 37 14.71 40.22 -3.89
CA PRO A 37 13.68 40.34 -2.87
C PRO A 37 13.33 38.94 -2.37
N THR A 38 13.56 38.70 -1.08
CA THR A 38 12.99 37.58 -0.34
C THR A 38 11.48 37.64 -0.47
N GLU A 39 10.92 36.66 -1.17
CA GLU A 39 9.51 36.33 -1.16
C GLU A 39 9.13 36.06 0.31
N GLN A 40 8.35 36.97 0.90
CA GLN A 40 7.84 36.79 2.25
C GLN A 40 6.87 35.61 2.20
N ALA A 41 7.28 34.49 2.80
CA ALA A 41 6.38 33.39 3.09
C ALA A 41 5.15 33.95 3.82
N THR A 42 3.97 33.70 3.24
CA THR A 42 2.68 33.87 3.93
C THR A 42 2.80 33.26 5.33
N PRO A 43 2.27 33.90 6.40
CA PRO A 43 2.29 33.30 7.73
C PRO A 43 1.64 31.92 7.63
N ARG A 44 2.43 30.86 7.87
CA ARG A 44 1.91 29.50 7.97
C ARG A 44 0.90 29.51 9.11
N GLU A 45 -0.37 29.25 8.83
CA GLU A 45 -1.38 29.04 9.87
C GLU A 45 -0.83 27.95 10.80
N GLU A 46 -0.50 28.34 12.03
CA GLU A 46 0.04 27.42 13.02
C GLU A 46 -1.15 26.62 13.56
N LEU A 47 -1.35 25.43 12.99
CA LEU A 47 -2.45 24.55 13.40
C LEU A 47 -2.06 23.82 14.69
N ASP A 48 -2.53 24.34 15.82
CA ASP A 48 -2.26 23.78 17.14
C ASP A 48 -3.17 22.57 17.45
N PRO A 49 -2.63 21.34 17.56
CA PRO A 49 -3.41 20.15 17.93
C PRO A 49 -4.08 20.26 19.32
N SER A 50 -3.60 21.13 20.20
CA SER A 50 -4.19 21.37 21.51
C SER A 50 -5.49 22.18 21.45
N ALA A 51 -5.68 22.96 20.38
CA ALA A 51 -6.84 23.81 20.16
C ALA A 51 -8.03 23.08 19.49
N LEU A 52 -7.81 21.89 18.93
CA LEU A 52 -8.88 21.07 18.33
C LEU A 52 -9.92 20.64 19.39
N PRO A 53 -11.15 20.26 18.98
CA PRO A 53 -12.08 19.58 19.88
C PRO A 53 -11.43 18.39 20.60
N LYS A 54 -11.91 18.04 21.80
CA LYS A 54 -11.40 16.85 22.49
C LYS A 54 -11.71 15.60 21.65
N PRO A 55 -10.77 14.64 21.52
CA PRO A 55 -11.04 13.38 20.84
C PRO A 55 -12.29 12.69 21.39
N ALA A 56 -13.26 12.48 20.50
CA ALA A 56 -14.54 11.85 20.76
C ALA A 56 -15.18 11.43 19.43
N LEU A 57 -16.19 10.57 19.49
CA LEU A 57 -17.05 10.26 18.35
C LEU A 57 -17.95 11.47 18.02
N ASP A 58 -17.37 12.44 17.31
CA ASP A 58 -17.98 13.71 16.95
C ASP A 58 -17.52 14.16 15.56
N VAL A 59 -18.45 14.73 14.77
CA VAL A 59 -18.17 15.20 13.40
C VAL A 59 -17.16 16.34 13.40
N ALA A 60 -17.24 17.29 14.35
CA ALA A 60 -16.31 18.42 14.37
C ALA A 60 -14.89 17.93 14.69
N PHE A 61 -14.73 16.97 15.61
CA PHE A 61 -13.43 16.36 15.87
C PHE A 61 -12.86 15.65 14.63
N LEU A 62 -13.65 14.80 13.97
CA LEU A 62 -13.22 14.06 12.76
C LEU A 62 -12.78 15.03 11.66
N ARG A 63 -13.59 16.06 11.40
CA ARG A 63 -13.34 17.08 10.39
C ARG A 63 -12.06 17.87 10.67
N GLU A 64 -11.95 18.46 11.86
CA GLU A 64 -10.80 19.33 12.19
C GLU A 64 -9.49 18.53 12.29
N THR A 65 -9.54 17.28 12.75
CA THR A 65 -8.35 16.42 12.77
C THR A 65 -7.91 16.04 11.36
N THR A 66 -8.86 15.70 10.48
CA THR A 66 -8.56 15.42 9.07
C THR A 66 -7.92 16.66 8.43
N ARG A 67 -8.55 17.83 8.56
CA ARG A 67 -8.04 19.11 8.06
C ARG A 67 -6.65 19.44 8.59
N LEU A 68 -6.40 19.22 9.88
CA LEU A 68 -5.09 19.44 10.51
C LEU A 68 -4.01 18.57 9.88
N LEU A 69 -4.25 17.27 9.83
CA LEU A 69 -3.25 16.31 9.38
C LEU A 69 -3.01 16.41 7.87
N SER A 70 -4.01 16.79 7.09
CA SER A 70 -3.91 16.98 5.64
C SER A 70 -3.63 18.44 5.23
N HIS A 71 -3.17 19.30 6.13
CA HIS A 71 -2.83 20.67 5.76
C HIS A 71 -1.46 20.74 5.06
N ASP A 72 -1.24 21.71 4.18
CA ASP A 72 0.05 21.96 3.51
C ASP A 72 1.23 22.08 4.48
N ALA A 73 0.96 22.55 5.70
CA ALA A 73 1.95 22.62 6.78
C ALA A 73 2.49 21.25 7.18
N MET A 74 1.79 20.15 6.86
CA MET A 74 2.24 18.79 7.06
C MET A 74 3.03 18.24 5.87
N GLU A 75 3.18 19.00 4.78
CA GLU A 75 4.05 18.69 3.62
C GLU A 75 3.87 17.25 3.10
N GLY A 76 2.62 16.76 3.12
CA GLY A 76 2.23 15.42 2.69
C GLY A 76 2.74 14.25 3.54
N ARG A 77 3.26 14.53 4.75
CA ARG A 77 3.63 13.52 5.77
C ARG A 77 4.52 12.39 5.25
N GLY A 78 5.45 12.71 4.36
CA GLY A 78 6.37 11.73 3.79
C GLY A 78 7.32 11.14 4.83
N ILE A 79 7.76 9.90 4.59
CA ILE A 79 8.66 9.17 5.49
C ILE A 79 9.96 9.95 5.74
N GLY A 80 10.27 10.19 7.01
CA GLY A 80 11.47 10.91 7.45
C GLY A 80 11.51 12.40 7.08
N THR A 81 10.37 13.03 6.79
CA THR A 81 10.26 14.47 6.47
C THR A 81 9.91 15.32 7.70
N GLU A 82 10.10 16.65 7.62
CA GLU A 82 9.65 17.58 8.67
C GLU A 82 8.12 17.66 8.78
N GLY A 83 7.42 17.48 7.65
CA GLY A 83 5.99 17.27 7.61
C GLY A 83 5.53 16.06 8.44
N GLY A 84 6.17 14.91 8.24
CA GLY A 84 5.91 13.70 9.03
C GLY A 84 6.16 13.90 10.53
N LYS A 85 7.25 14.58 10.91
CA LYS A 85 7.53 14.89 12.34
C LYS A 85 6.44 15.73 12.99
N ARG A 86 5.87 16.72 12.25
CA ARG A 86 4.75 17.53 12.74
C ARG A 86 3.47 16.70 12.91
N ALA A 87 3.20 15.80 11.98
CA ALA A 87 2.06 14.88 12.10
C ALA A 87 2.21 13.93 13.30
N VAL A 88 3.40 13.36 13.51
CA VAL A 88 3.72 12.52 14.68
C VAL A 88 3.46 13.27 15.99
N GLU A 89 3.92 14.52 16.10
CA GLU A 89 3.69 15.33 17.29
C GLU A 89 2.21 15.67 17.49
N ALA A 90 1.49 16.02 16.41
CA ALA A 90 0.05 16.27 16.46
C ALA A 90 -0.71 15.03 16.95
N ILE A 91 -0.38 13.85 16.41
CA ILE A 91 -1.00 12.57 16.79
C ILE A 91 -0.68 12.23 18.25
N ARG A 92 0.56 12.42 18.70
CA ARG A 92 0.97 12.23 20.10
C ARG A 92 0.10 13.09 21.03
N VAL A 93 0.00 14.39 20.75
CA VAL A 93 -0.81 15.33 21.53
C VAL A 93 -2.27 14.89 21.55
N LEU A 94 -2.83 14.47 20.42
CA LEU A 94 -4.22 14.02 20.35
C LEU A 94 -4.45 12.68 21.07
N MET A 95 -3.50 11.74 21.04
CA MET A 95 -3.57 10.51 21.84
C MET A 95 -3.57 10.83 23.34
N GLU A 96 -2.70 11.75 23.78
CA GLU A 96 -2.65 12.20 25.17
C GLU A 96 -3.98 12.87 25.58
N ARG A 97 -4.53 13.75 24.74
CA ARG A 97 -5.84 14.41 24.96
C ARG A 97 -7.02 13.44 24.91
N ALA A 98 -6.90 12.33 24.20
CA ALA A 98 -7.87 11.24 24.20
C ALA A 98 -7.85 10.46 25.53
N GLY A 99 -6.80 10.60 26.34
CA GLY A 99 -6.66 9.92 27.63
C GLY A 99 -5.87 8.62 27.58
N LEU A 100 -5.04 8.44 26.55
CA LEU A 100 -4.19 7.25 26.40
C LEU A 100 -2.93 7.37 27.27
N GLU A 101 -2.37 6.22 27.62
CA GLU A 101 -1.00 6.12 28.15
C GLU A 101 -0.02 5.81 27.00
N PRO A 102 1.25 6.27 27.08
CA PRO A 102 2.28 5.87 26.14
C PRO A 102 2.56 4.36 26.18
N ALA A 103 2.76 3.74 25.01
CA ALA A 103 3.01 2.30 24.88
C ALA A 103 4.08 1.94 23.83
N GLY A 104 4.91 2.91 23.44
CA GLY A 104 6.07 2.74 22.58
C GLY A 104 7.33 2.34 23.33
N ASP A 105 8.48 2.54 22.69
CA ASP A 105 9.78 2.11 23.19
C ASP A 105 10.11 2.76 24.54
N GLY A 106 10.58 1.95 25.49
CA GLY A 106 10.95 2.43 26.82
C GLY A 106 9.80 3.06 27.62
N GLY A 107 8.55 2.80 27.24
CA GLY A 107 7.37 3.43 27.84
C GLY A 107 7.08 4.85 27.32
N GLY A 108 7.68 5.24 26.19
CA GLY A 108 7.40 6.50 25.49
C GLY A 108 6.23 6.41 24.51
N TRP A 109 5.96 7.49 23.79
CA TRP A 109 4.86 7.55 22.81
C TRP A 109 5.20 6.97 21.44
N THR A 110 6.49 6.73 21.16
CA THR A 110 6.94 6.32 19.83
C THR A 110 7.65 4.98 19.88
N GLN A 111 7.42 4.16 18.86
CA GLN A 111 8.20 2.96 18.58
C GLN A 111 9.05 3.24 17.35
N ARG A 112 10.37 3.07 17.47
CA ARG A 112 11.31 3.30 16.36
C ARG A 112 11.16 2.20 15.32
N VAL A 113 11.02 2.61 14.07
CA VAL A 113 10.98 1.73 12.90
C VAL A 113 12.26 2.01 12.09
N PRO A 114 13.29 1.16 12.20
CA PRO A 114 14.53 1.35 11.48
C PRO A 114 14.30 1.04 10.00
N LEU A 115 14.50 2.05 9.15
CA LEU A 115 14.25 1.97 7.72
C LEU A 115 15.53 2.21 6.91
N ARG A 116 15.52 1.68 5.70
CA ARG A 116 16.48 2.01 4.66
C ARG A 116 15.73 2.28 3.38
N SER A 117 15.94 3.46 2.81
CA SER A 117 15.52 3.76 1.45
C SER A 117 16.60 3.33 0.47
N VAL A 118 16.21 2.69 -0.61
CA VAL A 118 17.08 2.32 -1.73
C VAL A 118 16.53 2.92 -3.02
N ALA A 119 17.37 3.64 -3.74
CA ALA A 119 17.00 4.27 -5.01
C ALA A 119 17.85 3.70 -6.14
N VAL A 120 17.25 3.52 -7.32
CA VAL A 120 17.99 3.14 -8.53
C VAL A 120 18.59 4.37 -9.20
N GLU A 121 19.89 4.36 -9.44
CA GLU A 121 20.55 5.38 -10.24
C GLU A 121 20.34 5.09 -11.73
N MET A 122 19.34 5.74 -12.29
CA MET A 122 18.92 5.57 -13.68
C MET A 122 20.05 5.78 -14.71
N PRO A 123 20.88 6.84 -14.63
CA PRO A 123 21.96 7.04 -15.61
C PRO A 123 23.01 5.92 -15.61
N ASN A 124 23.18 5.25 -14.46
CA ASN A 124 24.18 4.21 -14.22
C ASN A 124 23.58 2.78 -14.27
N THR A 125 22.33 2.67 -14.70
CA THR A 125 21.60 1.41 -14.79
C THR A 125 21.31 1.06 -16.25
N GLY A 126 21.60 -0.18 -16.63
CA GLY A 126 21.35 -0.70 -17.97
C GLY A 126 21.09 -2.19 -17.92
N LEU A 127 19.86 -2.59 -18.27
CA LEU A 127 19.39 -3.96 -18.21
C LEU A 127 19.14 -4.51 -19.62
N TRP A 128 19.30 -5.81 -19.77
CA TRP A 128 19.19 -6.50 -21.05
C TRP A 128 18.69 -7.94 -20.90
N ILE A 129 18.17 -8.47 -22.00
CA ILE A 129 17.91 -9.89 -22.22
C ILE A 129 18.85 -10.33 -23.35
N LYS A 130 19.47 -11.50 -23.20
CA LYS A 130 20.36 -12.08 -24.20
C LYS A 130 20.03 -13.55 -24.39
N ALA A 131 19.97 -14.03 -25.63
CA ALA A 131 19.86 -15.45 -25.91
C ALA A 131 21.10 -16.22 -25.39
N LYS A 132 20.91 -17.44 -24.91
CA LYS A 132 22.03 -18.33 -24.54
C LYS A 132 22.87 -18.73 -25.75
N GLU A 133 22.21 -18.87 -26.90
CA GLU A 133 22.81 -19.22 -28.18
C GLU A 133 22.47 -18.16 -29.24
N GLY A 134 23.40 -17.93 -30.18
CA GLY A 134 23.28 -16.90 -31.20
C GLY A 134 23.46 -15.47 -30.68
N ASP A 135 23.11 -14.50 -31.53
CA ASP A 135 23.36 -13.06 -31.28
C ASP A 135 22.10 -12.31 -30.77
N GLY A 136 21.07 -13.04 -30.34
CA GLY A 136 19.84 -12.45 -29.84
C GLY A 136 20.10 -11.56 -28.61
N TYR A 137 19.80 -10.26 -28.73
CA TYR A 137 20.01 -9.28 -27.67
C TYR A 137 18.90 -8.23 -27.69
N ALA A 138 18.39 -7.88 -26.53
CA ALA A 138 17.46 -6.77 -26.35
C ALA A 138 17.84 -5.96 -25.12
N ARG A 139 18.04 -4.65 -25.31
CA ARG A 139 18.09 -3.71 -24.19
C ARG A 139 16.69 -3.49 -23.65
N LEU A 140 16.56 -3.40 -22.33
CA LEU A 140 15.32 -3.04 -21.65
C LEU A 140 15.35 -1.55 -21.27
N HIS A 141 14.25 -0.86 -21.55
CA HIS A 141 14.07 0.55 -21.18
C HIS A 141 13.44 0.65 -19.79
N PHE A 142 14.22 1.14 -18.82
CA PHE A 142 13.70 1.35 -17.46
C PHE A 142 12.55 2.37 -17.47
N GLY A 143 11.53 2.14 -16.64
CA GLY A 143 10.32 2.96 -16.56
C GLY A 143 9.27 2.60 -17.59
N ARG A 144 9.64 2.23 -18.82
CA ARG A 144 8.68 1.83 -19.88
C ARG A 144 8.49 0.32 -20.00
N GLU A 145 9.56 -0.43 -19.85
CA GLU A 145 9.59 -1.88 -20.07
C GLU A 145 9.90 -2.65 -18.79
N VAL A 146 10.69 -2.06 -17.90
CA VAL A 146 11.14 -2.69 -16.66
C VAL A 146 11.25 -1.66 -15.54
N LEU A 147 10.86 -2.04 -14.34
CA LEU A 147 11.02 -1.26 -13.12
C LEU A 147 11.54 -2.22 -12.06
N VAL A 148 12.80 -2.06 -11.66
CA VAL A 148 13.43 -2.97 -10.68
C VAL A 148 14.06 -2.19 -9.55
N ASN A 149 14.29 -2.89 -8.44
CA ASN A 149 15.17 -2.45 -7.37
C ASN A 149 16.02 -3.65 -6.87
N SER A 150 17.01 -3.37 -6.04
CA SER A 150 17.74 -4.34 -5.23
C SER A 150 17.73 -3.88 -3.79
N PHE A 151 17.40 -4.76 -2.85
CA PHE A 151 17.57 -4.47 -1.43
C PHE A 151 18.88 -5.01 -0.86
N GLY A 152 19.75 -5.57 -1.71
CA GLY A 152 21.13 -5.91 -1.34
C GLY A 152 21.97 -4.67 -1.01
N PRO A 153 23.26 -4.85 -0.66
CA PRO A 153 24.17 -3.73 -0.41
C PRO A 153 24.18 -2.71 -1.56
N ALA A 154 24.11 -1.42 -1.23
CA ALA A 154 24.15 -0.36 -2.25
C ALA A 154 25.48 -0.36 -3.02
N GLY A 155 25.41 0.14 -4.26
CA GLY A 155 26.52 0.15 -5.21
C GLY A 155 26.10 -0.36 -6.59
N THR A 156 27.09 -0.51 -7.48
CA THR A 156 26.89 -1.08 -8.82
C THR A 156 27.12 -2.58 -8.78
N GLN A 157 26.08 -3.34 -9.10
CA GLN A 157 26.13 -4.79 -9.29
C GLN A 157 26.02 -5.15 -10.77
N SER A 158 26.85 -6.10 -11.21
CA SER A 158 26.74 -6.70 -12.54
C SER A 158 25.98 -8.01 -12.44
N LEU A 159 24.90 -8.12 -13.20
CA LEU A 159 23.99 -9.25 -13.20
C LEU A 159 24.15 -10.03 -14.51
N THR A 160 24.14 -11.35 -14.42
CA THR A 160 23.94 -12.27 -15.55
C THR A 160 23.28 -13.53 -14.99
N LEU A 161 21.96 -13.56 -15.03
CA LEU A 161 21.13 -14.56 -14.39
C LEU A 161 20.44 -15.43 -15.45
N PRO A 162 20.52 -16.77 -15.37
CA PRO A 162 19.63 -17.64 -16.11
C PRO A 162 18.18 -17.31 -15.77
N VAL A 163 17.27 -17.46 -16.73
CA VAL A 163 15.86 -17.11 -16.54
C VAL A 163 14.99 -18.35 -16.47
N VAL A 164 14.08 -18.39 -15.51
CA VAL A 164 13.03 -19.40 -15.38
C VAL A 164 11.67 -18.73 -15.49
N PHE A 165 10.80 -19.24 -16.35
CA PHE A 165 9.38 -18.90 -16.30
C PHE A 165 8.68 -19.86 -15.34
N ALA A 166 8.07 -19.32 -14.29
CA ALA A 166 7.46 -20.10 -13.20
C ALA A 166 5.95 -19.82 -13.05
N GLY A 167 5.24 -19.60 -14.17
CA GLY A 167 3.78 -19.49 -14.14
C GLY A 167 3.33 -18.30 -13.29
N TYR A 168 2.53 -18.57 -12.26
CA TYR A 168 2.10 -17.57 -11.29
C TYR A 168 3.00 -17.54 -10.04
N GLY A 169 4.06 -18.35 -9.96
CA GLY A 169 4.96 -18.38 -8.81
C GLY A 169 4.27 -18.82 -7.51
N VAL A 170 3.26 -19.69 -7.61
CA VAL A 170 2.44 -20.13 -6.48
C VAL A 170 2.89 -21.48 -5.93
N THR A 171 3.05 -21.57 -4.61
CA THR A 171 3.12 -22.84 -3.88
C THR A 171 1.97 -22.87 -2.87
N ALA A 172 0.94 -23.65 -3.18
CA ALA A 172 -0.28 -23.83 -2.41
C ALA A 172 -0.61 -25.33 -2.25
N PRO A 173 0.00 -26.02 -1.26
CA PRO A 173 -0.19 -27.45 -1.05
C PRO A 173 -1.64 -27.87 -0.82
N GLU A 174 -2.46 -26.99 -0.21
CA GLU A 174 -3.90 -27.19 -0.01
C GLU A 174 -4.68 -27.35 -1.32
N TYR A 175 -4.11 -26.85 -2.42
CA TYR A 175 -4.65 -27.00 -3.78
C TYR A 175 -3.89 -28.02 -4.63
N GLY A 176 -2.88 -28.70 -4.05
CA GLY A 176 -1.95 -29.53 -4.80
C GLY A 176 -1.23 -28.76 -5.90
N TRP A 177 -0.96 -27.46 -5.69
CA TRP A 177 -0.39 -26.56 -6.68
C TRP A 177 1.00 -26.12 -6.27
N ASP A 178 1.99 -26.32 -7.13
CA ASP A 178 3.35 -25.81 -6.92
C ASP A 178 4.02 -25.50 -8.26
N ASP A 179 4.07 -24.21 -8.61
CA ASP A 179 4.68 -23.73 -9.84
C ASP A 179 6.20 -23.95 -9.87
N TYR A 180 6.84 -24.12 -8.70
CA TYR A 180 8.27 -24.40 -8.58
C TYR A 180 8.60 -25.90 -8.63
N ALA A 181 7.59 -26.77 -8.72
CA ALA A 181 7.78 -28.22 -8.65
C ALA A 181 8.70 -28.74 -9.76
N GLY A 182 9.79 -29.40 -9.37
CA GLY A 182 10.70 -30.07 -10.28
C GLY A 182 11.73 -29.17 -10.96
N ILE A 183 11.88 -27.91 -10.54
CA ILE A 183 12.91 -26.99 -11.07
C ILE A 183 13.81 -26.43 -9.97
N ASP A 184 15.11 -26.33 -10.23
CA ASP A 184 16.03 -25.59 -9.37
C ASP A 184 16.09 -24.13 -9.83
N VAL A 185 15.66 -23.21 -8.97
CA VAL A 185 15.69 -21.77 -9.22
C VAL A 185 16.83 -21.05 -8.50
N ARG A 186 17.69 -21.76 -7.75
CA ARG A 186 18.79 -21.15 -7.02
C ARG A 186 19.71 -20.36 -7.94
N GLY A 187 19.97 -19.10 -7.60
CA GLY A 187 20.83 -18.23 -8.40
C GLY A 187 20.22 -17.75 -9.72
N LYS A 188 18.94 -18.04 -10.01
CA LYS A 188 18.26 -17.69 -11.26
C LYS A 188 17.29 -16.52 -11.06
N LEU A 189 16.95 -15.85 -12.17
CA LEU A 189 15.83 -14.92 -12.22
C LEU A 189 14.55 -15.72 -12.51
N VAL A 190 13.54 -15.59 -11.66
CA VAL A 190 12.19 -16.10 -11.96
C VAL A 190 11.32 -15.01 -12.56
N VAL A 191 10.57 -15.35 -13.60
CA VAL A 191 9.54 -14.50 -14.21
C VAL A 191 8.19 -15.15 -13.98
N VAL A 192 7.25 -14.39 -13.41
CA VAL A 192 5.94 -14.88 -12.99
C VAL A 192 4.83 -13.88 -13.32
N PHE A 193 3.61 -14.34 -13.52
CA PHE A 193 2.44 -13.48 -13.67
C PHE A 193 1.98 -12.87 -12.34
N VAL A 194 1.41 -11.66 -12.41
CA VAL A 194 0.62 -11.08 -11.32
C VAL A 194 -0.75 -11.77 -11.24
N GLY A 195 -1.36 -11.78 -10.06
CA GLY A 195 -2.67 -12.42 -9.83
C GLY A 195 -2.57 -13.90 -9.47
N ASP A 196 -3.70 -14.48 -9.13
CA ASP A 196 -3.85 -15.91 -8.87
C ASP A 196 -3.91 -16.70 -10.19
N PRO A 197 -3.58 -18.00 -10.19
CA PRO A 197 -3.81 -18.84 -11.35
C PRO A 197 -5.31 -18.88 -11.70
N PRO A 198 -5.74 -18.49 -12.92
CA PRO A 198 -7.15 -18.46 -13.32
C PRO A 198 -7.57 -19.88 -13.71
N THR A 199 -7.78 -20.70 -12.68
CA THR A 199 -8.00 -22.14 -12.88
C THR A 199 -9.36 -22.51 -13.48
N GLY A 200 -10.29 -21.55 -13.56
CA GLY A 200 -11.65 -21.75 -14.06
C GLY A 200 -12.53 -22.63 -13.14
N ASP A 201 -12.09 -22.90 -11.91
CA ASP A 201 -12.87 -23.55 -10.85
C ASP A 201 -12.76 -22.74 -9.54
N GLU A 202 -13.33 -23.24 -8.44
CA GLU A 202 -13.38 -22.53 -7.14
C GLU A 202 -12.02 -22.46 -6.40
N ARG A 203 -10.93 -23.00 -6.96
CA ARG A 203 -9.60 -22.84 -6.35
C ARG A 203 -9.17 -21.39 -6.39
N PHE A 204 -8.30 -21.04 -5.45
CA PHE A 204 -7.84 -19.66 -5.26
C PHE A 204 -8.99 -18.67 -5.01
N ASP A 205 -10.02 -19.12 -4.27
CA ASP A 205 -11.17 -18.29 -3.86
C ASP A 205 -11.96 -17.67 -5.03
N GLY A 206 -11.92 -18.32 -6.20
CA GLY A 206 -12.68 -17.90 -7.39
C GLY A 206 -12.19 -16.57 -7.94
N GLU A 207 -13.08 -15.56 -7.97
CA GLU A 207 -12.74 -14.21 -8.41
C GLU A 207 -12.01 -13.40 -7.31
N ALA A 208 -12.17 -13.78 -6.04
CA ALA A 208 -11.53 -13.07 -4.95
C ALA A 208 -10.03 -13.38 -4.93
N MET A 209 -9.20 -12.36 -5.01
CA MET A 209 -7.76 -12.54 -4.97
C MET A 209 -7.37 -13.19 -3.63
N THR A 210 -6.44 -14.15 -3.69
CA THR A 210 -5.77 -14.72 -2.52
C THR A 210 -4.42 -14.05 -2.31
N TYR A 211 -3.75 -14.34 -1.18
CA TYR A 211 -2.41 -13.80 -0.97
C TYR A 211 -1.42 -14.29 -2.04
N TYR A 212 -1.68 -15.46 -2.63
CA TYR A 212 -0.87 -15.99 -3.73
C TYR A 212 -0.82 -15.03 -4.92
N GLY A 213 -1.90 -14.28 -5.19
CA GLY A 213 -1.98 -13.34 -6.29
C GLY A 213 -1.20 -12.03 -6.11
N ARG A 214 -0.83 -11.70 -4.86
CA ARG A 214 -0.11 -10.46 -4.56
C ARG A 214 1.32 -10.50 -5.07
N TRP A 215 1.76 -9.41 -5.69
CA TRP A 215 3.15 -9.24 -6.12
C TRP A 215 4.16 -9.43 -4.98
N SER A 216 3.80 -9.04 -3.76
CA SER A 216 4.65 -9.21 -2.58
C SER A 216 4.88 -10.67 -2.24
N TYR A 217 3.83 -11.51 -2.34
CA TYR A 217 3.96 -12.96 -2.21
C TYR A 217 4.93 -13.52 -3.27
N LYS A 218 4.87 -13.05 -4.52
CA LYS A 218 5.76 -13.52 -5.58
C LYS A 218 7.24 -13.30 -5.21
N PHE A 219 7.58 -12.13 -4.69
CA PHE A 219 8.94 -11.84 -4.23
C PHE A 219 9.34 -12.67 -3.01
N GLU A 220 8.45 -12.77 -2.00
CA GLU A 220 8.70 -13.57 -0.80
C GLU A 220 8.91 -15.05 -1.14
N ARG A 221 8.10 -15.62 -2.04
CA ARG A 221 8.19 -17.02 -2.49
C ARG A 221 9.42 -17.27 -3.34
N ALA A 222 9.76 -16.36 -4.26
CA ALA A 222 10.98 -16.45 -5.05
C ALA A 222 12.24 -16.43 -4.16
N LEU A 223 12.28 -15.52 -3.18
CA LEU A 223 13.36 -15.45 -2.19
C LEU A 223 13.44 -16.74 -1.37
N ALA A 224 12.31 -17.23 -0.86
CA ALA A 224 12.25 -18.48 -0.10
C ALA A 224 12.63 -19.72 -0.93
N ALA A 225 12.49 -19.68 -2.25
CA ALA A 225 12.94 -20.74 -3.16
C ALA A 225 14.45 -20.63 -3.52
N GLY A 226 15.13 -19.56 -3.07
CA GLY A 226 16.55 -19.31 -3.33
C GLY A 226 16.85 -18.61 -4.66
N ALA A 227 15.83 -18.06 -5.33
CA ALA A 227 16.03 -17.30 -6.57
C ALA A 227 16.95 -16.10 -6.33
N ALA A 228 17.78 -15.75 -7.31
CA ALA A 228 18.58 -14.52 -7.27
C ALA A 228 17.73 -13.28 -7.59
N GLY A 229 16.64 -13.43 -8.34
CA GLY A 229 15.74 -12.34 -8.63
C GLY A 229 14.35 -12.77 -9.04
N CYS A 230 13.41 -11.82 -9.06
CA CYS A 230 12.03 -12.05 -9.48
C CYS A 230 11.49 -10.86 -10.27
N LEU A 231 10.97 -11.09 -11.48
CA LEU A 231 10.19 -10.12 -12.23
C LEU A 231 8.73 -10.56 -12.30
N VAL A 232 7.83 -9.69 -11.88
CA VAL A 232 6.38 -9.87 -12.04
C VAL A 232 5.96 -9.26 -13.36
N VAL A 233 5.31 -10.05 -14.21
CA VAL A 233 4.69 -9.58 -15.45
C VAL A 233 3.46 -8.76 -15.07
N HIS A 234 3.46 -7.49 -15.47
CA HIS A 234 2.32 -6.59 -15.25
C HIS A 234 1.28 -6.73 -16.36
N GLU A 235 0.03 -6.85 -15.94
CA GLU A 235 -1.17 -6.81 -16.77
C GLU A 235 -2.26 -6.04 -16.01
N ASP A 236 -2.94 -5.10 -16.68
CA ASP A 236 -3.83 -4.12 -16.03
C ASP A 236 -4.96 -4.77 -15.22
N GLU A 237 -5.64 -5.75 -15.82
CA GLU A 237 -6.80 -6.42 -15.21
C GLU A 237 -6.40 -7.25 -13.97
N PRO A 238 -5.44 -8.21 -14.03
CA PRO A 238 -5.02 -8.96 -12.85
C PRO A 238 -4.29 -8.10 -11.80
N ALA A 239 -3.66 -6.99 -12.19
CA ALA A 239 -3.07 -6.05 -11.23
C ALA A 239 -4.11 -5.13 -10.58
N SER A 240 -5.29 -4.95 -11.18
CA SER A 240 -6.34 -3.97 -10.84
C SER A 240 -5.97 -2.49 -11.07
N TYR A 241 -4.82 -2.22 -11.71
CA TYR A 241 -4.31 -0.89 -12.02
C TYR A 241 -3.34 -0.89 -13.22
N GLY A 242 -3.27 0.24 -13.91
CA GLY A 242 -2.37 0.44 -15.05
C GLY A 242 -0.88 0.56 -14.66
N TRP A 243 -0.01 0.46 -15.66
CA TRP A 243 1.45 0.56 -15.50
C TRP A 243 1.91 1.87 -14.85
N ASN A 244 1.13 2.96 -14.97
CA ASN A 244 1.42 4.24 -14.34
C ASN A 244 1.52 4.15 -12.81
N VAL A 245 0.74 3.29 -12.18
CA VAL A 245 0.82 3.05 -10.73
C VAL A 245 2.14 2.38 -10.39
N VAL A 246 2.55 1.37 -11.17
CA VAL A 246 3.85 0.72 -11.01
C VAL A 246 4.97 1.74 -11.20
N LEU A 247 4.90 2.56 -12.25
CA LEU A 247 5.88 3.61 -12.53
C LEU A 247 6.02 4.57 -11.36
N ASN A 248 4.92 5.16 -10.88
CA ASN A 248 4.95 6.17 -9.82
C ASN A 248 5.44 5.62 -8.48
N SER A 249 5.18 4.35 -8.19
CA SER A 249 5.61 3.69 -6.95
C SER A 249 7.03 3.10 -7.02
N TRP A 250 7.53 2.73 -8.20
CA TRP A 250 8.82 2.04 -8.36
C TRP A 250 9.93 2.91 -8.98
N SER A 251 9.62 4.10 -9.51
CA SER A 251 10.63 5.08 -9.94
C SER A 251 11.24 5.84 -8.76
N LYS A 252 10.51 5.94 -7.65
CA LYS A 252 10.94 6.59 -6.40
C LYS A 252 11.77 5.64 -5.52
N PRO A 253 12.53 6.16 -4.54
CA PRO A 253 13.20 5.32 -3.55
C PRO A 253 12.22 4.36 -2.86
N ARG A 254 12.63 3.10 -2.71
CA ARG A 254 11.85 2.06 -2.05
C ARG A 254 12.39 1.77 -0.66
N PHE A 255 11.51 1.46 0.28
CA PHE A 255 11.90 1.28 1.67
C PHE A 255 11.85 -0.19 2.08
N GLN A 256 12.70 -0.55 3.03
CA GLN A 256 12.69 -1.83 3.73
C GLN A 256 13.05 -1.57 5.20
N THR A 257 12.51 -2.38 6.10
CA THR A 257 12.96 -2.43 7.49
C THR A 257 14.36 -3.04 7.59
N LEU A 258 15.10 -2.65 8.62
CA LEU A 258 16.34 -3.34 9.01
C LEU A 258 16.03 -4.43 10.05
N GLU A 259 16.93 -5.40 10.18
CA GLU A 259 16.91 -6.33 11.32
C GLU A 259 17.20 -5.58 12.63
N SER A 260 16.86 -6.17 13.78
CA SER A 260 17.03 -5.53 15.10
C SER A 260 18.48 -5.19 15.44
N ASP A 261 19.46 -5.87 14.85
CA ASP A 261 20.90 -5.60 14.97
C ASP A 261 21.42 -4.57 13.93
N GLY A 262 20.52 -4.03 13.10
CA GLY A 262 20.84 -3.08 12.03
C GLY A 262 21.39 -3.73 10.75
N SER A 263 21.43 -5.06 10.66
CA SER A 263 21.83 -5.76 9.45
C SER A 263 20.73 -5.71 8.36
N LEU A 264 21.13 -6.03 7.12
CA LEU A 264 20.19 -6.09 6.00
C LEU A 264 19.45 -7.43 6.03
N PRO A 265 18.10 -7.45 5.96
CA PRO A 265 17.36 -8.69 5.79
C PRO A 265 17.76 -9.39 4.48
N PRO A 266 17.60 -10.71 4.39
CA PRO A 266 17.74 -11.42 3.12
C PRO A 266 16.85 -10.80 2.04
N SER A 267 17.41 -10.59 0.85
CA SER A 267 16.71 -9.97 -0.28
C SER A 267 17.09 -10.60 -1.60
N LEU A 268 16.21 -10.44 -2.59
CA LEU A 268 16.53 -10.71 -3.99
C LEU A 268 17.60 -9.70 -4.48
N ALA A 269 18.56 -10.17 -5.28
CA ALA A 269 19.55 -9.31 -5.92
C ALA A 269 18.92 -8.39 -6.97
N VAL A 270 17.78 -8.78 -7.54
CA VAL A 270 16.95 -7.91 -8.38
C VAL A 270 15.49 -8.33 -8.26
N GLN A 271 14.61 -7.38 -7.98
CA GLN A 271 13.17 -7.63 -7.99
C GLN A 271 12.43 -6.49 -8.64
N GLY A 272 11.28 -6.78 -9.25
CA GLY A 272 10.45 -5.72 -9.82
C GLY A 272 9.42 -6.20 -10.81
N TRP A 273 9.08 -5.31 -11.72
CA TRP A 273 8.05 -5.50 -12.73
C TRP A 273 8.64 -5.45 -14.13
N ILE A 274 8.04 -6.24 -15.02
CA ILE A 274 8.27 -6.19 -16.46
C ILE A 274 6.92 -5.98 -17.15
N SER A 275 6.86 -5.07 -18.12
CA SER A 275 5.61 -4.85 -18.85
C SER A 275 5.26 -6.05 -19.71
N ALA A 276 3.96 -6.28 -19.99
CA ALA A 276 3.52 -7.37 -20.86
C ALA A 276 4.26 -7.40 -22.21
N GLY A 277 4.47 -6.24 -22.84
CA GLY A 277 5.21 -6.15 -24.10
C GLY A 277 6.70 -6.54 -23.98
N ALA A 278 7.34 -6.22 -22.86
CA ALA A 278 8.72 -6.63 -22.60
C ALA A 278 8.83 -8.11 -22.20
N ALA A 279 7.83 -8.64 -21.48
CA ALA A 279 7.72 -10.07 -21.20
C ALA A 279 7.50 -10.89 -22.46
N ASP A 280 6.65 -10.43 -23.39
CA ASP A 280 6.47 -11.07 -24.70
C ASP A 280 7.74 -11.02 -25.54
N LYS A 281 8.49 -9.91 -25.50
CA LYS A 281 9.83 -9.82 -26.13
C LYS A 281 10.77 -10.88 -25.55
N LEU A 282 10.81 -11.03 -24.23
CA LEU A 282 11.61 -12.06 -23.54
C LEU A 282 11.17 -13.46 -23.99
N ALA A 283 9.87 -13.75 -23.98
CA ALA A 283 9.33 -15.04 -24.40
C ALA A 283 9.69 -15.36 -25.85
N LYS A 284 9.59 -14.39 -26.77
CA LYS A 284 9.98 -14.54 -28.19
C LYS A 284 11.47 -14.82 -28.36
N MET A 285 12.34 -14.16 -27.59
CA MET A 285 13.77 -14.49 -27.58
C MET A 285 14.05 -15.90 -27.06
N ALA A 286 13.16 -16.42 -26.21
CA ALA A 286 13.18 -17.80 -25.75
C ALA A 286 12.49 -18.81 -26.70
N GLY A 287 12.05 -18.37 -27.89
CA GLY A 287 11.35 -19.21 -28.87
C GLY A 287 9.88 -19.48 -28.56
N GLN A 288 9.26 -18.65 -27.71
CA GLN A 288 7.88 -18.79 -27.23
C GLN A 288 7.09 -17.47 -27.44
N SER A 289 5.96 -17.31 -26.75
CA SER A 289 5.19 -16.06 -26.70
C SER A 289 4.54 -15.90 -25.33
N LEU A 290 4.13 -14.68 -24.98
CA LEU A 290 3.39 -14.45 -23.73
C LEU A 290 2.06 -15.22 -23.71
N ALA A 291 1.40 -15.31 -24.87
CA ALA A 291 0.18 -16.11 -25.01
C ALA A 291 0.41 -17.60 -24.70
N ALA A 292 1.52 -18.18 -25.19
CA ALA A 292 1.87 -19.57 -24.89
C ALA A 292 2.19 -19.77 -23.39
N TRP A 293 2.75 -18.76 -22.73
CA TRP A 293 2.98 -18.78 -21.29
C TRP A 293 1.67 -18.78 -20.49
N HIS A 294 0.71 -17.93 -20.87
CA HIS A 294 -0.64 -17.93 -20.30
C HIS A 294 -1.30 -19.30 -20.46
N ASP A 295 -1.34 -19.82 -21.69
CA ASP A 295 -1.92 -21.13 -21.99
C ASP A 295 -1.28 -22.25 -21.16
N ALA A 296 0.03 -22.18 -20.91
CA ALA A 296 0.75 -23.15 -20.10
C ALA A 296 0.44 -23.01 -18.61
N ALA A 297 0.46 -21.79 -18.07
CA ALA A 297 0.34 -21.49 -16.65
C ALA A 297 -1.05 -21.80 -16.07
N MET A 298 -2.09 -21.87 -16.90
CA MET A 298 -3.44 -22.24 -16.47
C MET A 298 -3.63 -23.75 -16.25
N ARG A 299 -2.72 -24.59 -16.77
CA ARG A 299 -2.89 -26.05 -16.71
C ARG A 299 -2.45 -26.61 -15.37
N LYS A 300 -3.23 -27.54 -14.80
CA LYS A 300 -2.88 -28.26 -13.55
C LYS A 300 -1.51 -28.95 -13.59
N ASN A 301 -1.06 -29.35 -14.78
CA ASN A 301 0.23 -30.00 -14.98
C ASN A 301 1.31 -29.04 -15.48
N PHE A 302 1.13 -27.73 -15.31
CA PHE A 302 2.17 -26.74 -15.56
C PHE A 302 3.48 -27.16 -14.89
N ARG A 303 4.59 -26.91 -15.60
CA ARG A 303 5.93 -27.08 -15.07
C ARG A 303 6.71 -25.83 -15.43
N ALA A 304 7.32 -25.21 -14.43
CA ALA A 304 8.26 -24.15 -14.66
C ALA A 304 9.37 -24.63 -15.59
N GLN A 305 9.85 -23.71 -16.42
CA GLN A 305 10.81 -24.01 -17.47
C GLN A 305 11.97 -23.02 -17.42
N GLU A 306 13.18 -23.53 -17.52
CA GLU A 306 14.34 -22.70 -17.78
C GLU A 306 14.33 -22.27 -19.24
N LEU A 307 14.46 -20.96 -19.46
CA LEU A 307 14.43 -20.37 -20.79
C LEU A 307 15.85 -20.31 -21.37
N PRO A 308 16.02 -20.42 -22.71
CA PRO A 308 17.32 -20.26 -23.36
C PRO A 308 17.74 -18.79 -23.48
N VAL A 309 17.54 -18.01 -22.41
CA VAL A 309 17.96 -16.61 -22.30
C VAL A 309 18.60 -16.32 -20.95
N PHE A 310 19.39 -15.26 -20.90
CA PHE A 310 19.89 -14.61 -19.70
C PHE A 310 19.22 -13.25 -19.55
N PHE A 311 18.97 -12.86 -18.31
CA PHE A 311 18.71 -11.49 -17.92
C PHE A 311 19.95 -10.94 -17.24
N GLY A 312 20.38 -9.73 -17.61
CA GLY A 312 21.58 -9.16 -17.02
C GLY A 312 21.68 -7.67 -17.21
N GLY A 313 22.81 -7.11 -16.79
CA GLY A 313 23.04 -5.69 -16.85
C GLY A 313 23.85 -5.15 -15.69
N LYS A 314 23.99 -3.82 -15.67
CA LYS A 314 24.44 -3.09 -14.48
C LYS A 314 23.21 -2.53 -13.79
N LEU A 315 23.03 -2.83 -12.51
CA LEU A 315 22.07 -2.19 -11.64
C LEU A 315 22.86 -1.41 -10.60
N THR A 316 22.63 -0.10 -10.54
CA THR A 316 23.31 0.77 -9.57
C THR A 316 22.26 1.30 -8.61
N THR A 317 22.45 1.07 -7.32
CA THR A 317 21.55 1.56 -6.27
C THR A 317 22.31 2.40 -5.25
N THR A 318 21.66 3.45 -4.76
CA THR A 318 22.10 4.20 -3.58
C THR A 318 21.21 3.89 -2.40
N GLU A 319 21.73 4.07 -1.19
CA GLU A 319 20.95 3.90 0.03
C GLU A 319 21.04 5.11 0.94
N ARG A 320 19.99 5.27 1.75
CA ARG A 320 20.00 6.11 2.92
C ARG A 320 19.30 5.35 4.04
N ARG A 321 19.98 5.21 5.16
CA ARG A 321 19.36 4.74 6.40
C ARG A 321 18.65 5.91 7.05
N LEU A 322 17.45 5.66 7.54
CA LEU A 322 16.64 6.63 8.26
C LEU A 322 15.84 5.90 9.32
N GLU A 323 15.35 6.67 10.27
CA GLU A 323 14.43 6.17 11.27
C GLU A 323 13.13 6.94 11.11
N ASP A 324 12.03 6.22 11.15
CA ASP A 324 10.70 6.78 11.31
C ASP A 324 10.00 6.10 12.48
N VAL A 325 8.81 6.55 12.86
CA VAL A 325 8.17 6.09 14.09
C VAL A 325 6.71 5.70 13.91
N ASN A 326 6.34 4.59 14.55
CA ASN A 326 4.95 4.39 14.94
C ASN A 326 4.67 5.27 16.17
N VAL A 327 3.48 5.88 16.27
CA VAL A 327 2.99 6.50 17.51
C VAL A 327 2.10 5.49 18.21
N VAL A 328 2.44 5.10 19.43
CA VAL A 328 1.83 3.98 20.14
C VAL A 328 1.29 4.45 21.49
N GLY A 329 -0.02 4.33 21.65
CA GLY A 329 -0.73 4.60 22.89
C GLY A 329 -1.56 3.39 23.33
N ARG A 330 -1.97 3.37 24.59
CA ARG A 330 -2.83 2.32 25.14
C ARG A 330 -3.89 2.85 26.09
N ILE A 331 -4.98 2.10 26.19
CA ILE A 331 -5.91 2.15 27.32
C ILE A 331 -5.73 0.84 28.08
N PRO A 332 -5.19 0.86 29.31
CA PRO A 332 -5.06 -0.36 30.12
C PRO A 332 -6.43 -0.97 30.44
N GLY A 333 -6.55 -2.29 30.26
CA GLY A 333 -7.74 -3.04 30.62
C GLY A 333 -8.03 -2.97 32.13
N THR A 334 -9.31 -2.88 32.51
CA THR A 334 -9.72 -2.82 33.92
C THR A 334 -9.68 -4.18 34.62
N GLN A 335 -9.87 -5.28 33.89
CA GLN A 335 -9.90 -6.65 34.43
C GLN A 335 -8.77 -7.52 33.87
N HIS A 336 -8.38 -7.28 32.62
CA HIS A 336 -7.43 -8.09 31.87
C HIS A 336 -6.38 -7.18 31.19
N PRO A 337 -5.47 -6.55 31.97
CA PRO A 337 -4.51 -5.59 31.43
C PRO A 337 -3.43 -6.23 30.54
N ASP A 338 -3.18 -7.53 30.69
CA ASP A 338 -2.09 -8.26 30.00
C ASP A 338 -2.52 -8.93 28.68
N GLU A 339 -3.77 -8.72 28.26
CA GLU A 339 -4.30 -9.17 26.97
C GLU A 339 -5.29 -8.16 26.41
N GLY A 340 -5.55 -8.24 25.09
CA GLY A 340 -6.46 -7.29 24.47
C GLY A 340 -6.30 -7.17 22.97
N VAL A 341 -6.63 -6.01 22.41
CA VAL A 341 -6.75 -5.80 20.97
C VAL A 341 -5.86 -4.66 20.49
N VAL A 342 -5.58 -4.65 19.19
CA VAL A 342 -4.85 -3.56 18.53
C VAL A 342 -5.74 -2.88 17.49
N LEU A 343 -5.69 -1.55 17.43
CA LEU A 343 -6.28 -0.72 16.38
C LEU A 343 -5.17 0.05 15.68
N THR A 344 -5.04 -0.15 14.38
CA THR A 344 -4.08 0.55 13.53
C THR A 344 -4.73 1.62 12.68
N ALA A 345 -3.98 2.67 12.38
CA ALA A 345 -4.22 3.60 11.28
C ALA A 345 -2.88 4.19 10.85
N HIS A 346 -2.52 4.11 9.57
CA HIS A 346 -1.28 4.74 9.11
C HIS A 346 -1.40 6.26 9.12
N TRP A 347 -0.29 6.96 9.34
CA TRP A 347 -0.22 8.41 9.36
C TRP A 347 0.60 8.99 8.21
N ASP A 348 1.52 8.21 7.64
CA ASP A 348 2.38 8.64 6.55
C ASP A 348 1.59 8.77 5.25
N HIS A 349 2.01 9.67 4.37
CA HIS A 349 1.56 9.67 2.99
C HIS A 349 2.75 9.94 2.06
N LEU A 350 2.52 10.34 0.82
CA LEU A 350 3.56 10.34 -0.22
C LEU A 350 4.55 11.53 -0.16
N GLY A 351 4.34 12.50 0.73
CA GLY A 351 5.19 13.68 0.84
C GLY A 351 4.96 14.67 -0.31
N ARG A 352 6.05 15.10 -0.96
CA ARG A 352 5.98 16.03 -2.10
C ARG A 352 6.27 15.34 -3.44
N ALA A 353 5.62 15.80 -4.50
CA ALA A 353 5.91 15.44 -5.87
C ALA A 353 7.26 16.04 -6.32
N GLU A 354 7.98 15.33 -7.20
CA GLU A 354 9.22 15.88 -7.78
C GLU A 354 8.94 17.04 -8.74
N GLN A 355 7.78 17.01 -9.40
CA GLN A 355 7.30 18.05 -10.30
C GLN A 355 5.88 18.43 -9.87
N PRO A 356 5.59 19.74 -9.72
CA PRO A 356 4.25 20.17 -9.43
C PRO A 356 3.26 19.76 -10.53
N VAL A 357 2.04 19.40 -10.13
CA VAL A 357 0.88 19.17 -11.00
C VAL A 357 -0.05 20.36 -10.81
N ASP A 358 -0.30 21.11 -11.88
CA ASP A 358 -1.12 22.33 -11.86
C ASP A 358 -0.72 23.37 -10.80
N GLY A 359 0.57 23.38 -10.41
CA GLY A 359 1.14 24.29 -9.43
C GLY A 359 1.19 23.76 -8.01
N ASP A 360 0.61 22.59 -7.75
CA ASP A 360 0.65 21.90 -6.46
C ASP A 360 1.68 20.77 -6.48
N ASP A 361 2.48 20.67 -5.42
CA ASP A 361 3.49 19.64 -5.25
C ASP A 361 3.31 18.80 -3.98
N ILE A 362 2.19 18.92 -3.26
CA ILE A 362 1.99 18.22 -2.00
C ILE A 362 0.93 17.13 -2.17
N TYR A 363 1.24 15.92 -1.68
CA TYR A 363 0.25 14.86 -1.54
C TYR A 363 -0.36 14.97 -0.15
N ASN A 364 -1.44 15.73 0.01
CA ASN A 364 -2.01 16.04 1.33
C ASN A 364 -2.67 14.84 2.00
N GLY A 365 -3.21 13.88 1.25
CA GLY A 365 -3.72 12.62 1.80
C GLY A 365 -4.83 12.82 2.82
N ALA A 366 -5.86 13.59 2.46
CA ALA A 366 -6.98 13.90 3.33
C ALA A 366 -7.87 12.68 3.58
N ILE A 367 -8.24 11.95 2.53
CA ILE A 367 -8.97 10.69 2.65
C ILE A 367 -7.99 9.58 3.01
N ASP A 368 -6.96 9.38 2.20
CA ASP A 368 -5.87 8.42 2.42
C ASP A 368 -4.65 9.16 2.99
N ASN A 369 -4.50 9.31 4.30
CA ASN A 369 -5.18 8.59 5.39
C ASN A 369 -5.58 9.46 6.58
N ALA A 370 -5.47 10.79 6.47
CA ALA A 370 -5.68 11.68 7.61
C ALA A 370 -7.03 11.42 8.30
N SER A 371 -8.03 11.07 7.49
CA SER A 371 -9.36 10.63 7.94
C SER A 371 -9.34 9.37 8.81
N GLY A 372 -8.51 8.38 8.51
CA GLY A 372 -8.32 7.14 9.31
C GLY A 372 -7.71 7.40 10.67
N VAL A 373 -6.68 8.24 10.72
CA VAL A 373 -6.07 8.68 11.98
C VAL A 373 -7.09 9.46 12.83
N ALA A 374 -7.88 10.34 12.21
CA ALA A 374 -8.97 11.04 12.89
C ALA A 374 -10.00 10.06 13.47
N GLY A 375 -10.40 9.04 12.69
CA GLY A 375 -11.28 7.96 13.13
C GLY A 375 -10.70 7.18 14.32
N MET A 376 -9.41 6.82 14.26
CA MET A 376 -8.73 6.11 15.34
C MET A 376 -8.73 6.93 16.63
N LEU A 377 -8.41 8.22 16.56
CA LEU A 377 -8.39 9.12 17.72
C LEU A 377 -9.80 9.34 18.29
N ALA A 378 -10.83 9.39 17.44
CA ALA A 378 -12.23 9.48 17.86
C ALA A 378 -12.67 8.23 18.64
N VAL A 379 -12.33 7.05 18.12
CA VAL A 379 -12.55 5.75 18.80
C VAL A 379 -11.77 5.71 20.11
N ALA A 380 -10.52 6.16 20.11
CA ALA A 380 -9.66 6.20 21.29
C ALA A 380 -10.27 7.03 22.43
N GLY A 381 -10.71 8.26 22.13
CA GLY A 381 -11.35 9.12 23.12
C GLY A 381 -12.67 8.55 23.66
N SER A 382 -13.44 7.86 22.81
CA SER A 382 -14.67 7.18 23.23
C SER A 382 -14.40 6.00 24.16
N LEU A 383 -13.42 5.14 23.84
CA LEU A 383 -13.08 3.99 24.67
C LEU A 383 -12.40 4.39 25.98
N ALA A 384 -11.58 5.45 25.98
CA ALA A 384 -10.91 5.93 27.19
C ALA A 384 -11.91 6.43 28.26
N ALA A 385 -13.06 6.96 27.83
CA ALA A 385 -14.13 7.35 28.74
C ALA A 385 -14.79 6.15 29.46
N ASP A 386 -14.90 5.00 28.78
CA ASP A 386 -15.58 3.80 29.29
C ASP A 386 -14.63 2.82 30.00
N ARG A 387 -13.32 2.89 29.71
CA ARG A 387 -12.26 1.99 30.21
C ARG A 387 -12.56 0.49 30.00
N PRO A 388 -12.21 -0.07 28.83
CA PRO A 388 -12.52 -1.45 28.47
C PRO A 388 -11.96 -2.49 29.46
N GLU A 389 -12.55 -3.69 29.48
CA GLU A 389 -12.09 -4.77 30.38
C GLU A 389 -10.70 -5.29 30.02
N ARG A 390 -10.37 -5.27 28.72
CA ARG A 390 -9.07 -5.66 28.15
C ARG A 390 -8.32 -4.45 27.61
N THR A 391 -7.00 -4.57 27.52
CA THR A 391 -6.17 -3.50 26.99
C THR A 391 -6.49 -3.22 25.51
N VAL A 392 -6.50 -1.95 25.12
CA VAL A 392 -6.59 -1.54 23.72
C VAL A 392 -5.31 -0.79 23.36
N ILE A 393 -4.55 -1.32 22.39
CA ILE A 393 -3.36 -0.68 21.84
C ILE A 393 -3.76 0.08 20.57
N PHE A 394 -3.38 1.35 20.50
CA PHE A 394 -3.55 2.19 19.32
C PHE A 394 -2.19 2.41 18.68
N VAL A 395 -2.08 2.13 17.39
CA VAL A 395 -0.82 2.26 16.65
C VAL A 395 -1.08 3.15 15.44
N ALA A 396 -0.63 4.41 15.51
CA ALA A 396 -0.49 5.23 14.33
C ALA A 396 0.77 4.76 13.58
N THR A 397 0.62 4.10 12.45
CA THR A 397 1.72 3.42 11.76
C THR A 397 2.42 4.32 10.73
N THR A 398 3.72 4.15 10.60
CA THR A 398 4.53 4.78 9.53
C THR A 398 4.80 3.80 8.38
N ALA A 399 5.16 4.32 7.22
CA ALA A 399 5.61 3.58 6.05
C ALA A 399 4.62 2.49 5.58
N GLU A 400 3.32 2.73 5.71
CA GLU A 400 2.28 1.86 5.14
C GLU A 400 2.36 1.88 3.61
N GLU A 401 2.55 3.08 3.05
CA GLU A 401 2.65 3.36 1.61
C GLU A 401 3.78 2.61 0.91
N GLN A 402 4.74 2.11 1.70
CA GLN A 402 5.88 1.32 1.25
C GLN A 402 5.71 -0.18 1.44
N GLY A 403 4.50 -0.62 1.80
CA GLY A 403 4.13 -2.02 1.96
C GLY A 403 3.97 -2.46 3.41
N LEU A 404 3.27 -1.66 4.23
CA LEU A 404 2.89 -1.97 5.62
C LEU A 404 4.08 -2.05 6.58
N LEU A 405 5.15 -1.27 6.35
CA LEU A 405 6.43 -1.50 7.04
C LEU A 405 6.33 -1.22 8.55
N GLY A 406 5.63 -0.15 8.96
CA GLY A 406 5.41 0.16 10.37
C GLY A 406 4.56 -0.89 11.09
N ALA A 407 3.48 -1.36 10.48
CA ALA A 407 2.65 -2.42 11.07
C ALA A 407 3.35 -3.77 11.11
N ARG A 408 4.12 -4.13 10.07
CA ARG A 408 4.95 -5.35 10.07
C ARG A 408 5.96 -5.31 11.20
N TYR A 409 6.64 -4.17 11.36
CA TYR A 409 7.59 -3.99 12.45
C TYR A 409 6.90 -4.11 13.80
N HIS A 410 5.73 -3.48 13.99
CA HIS A 410 4.96 -3.61 15.24
C HIS A 410 4.50 -5.04 15.49
N ALA A 411 4.00 -5.77 14.48
CA ALA A 411 3.58 -7.15 14.64
C ALA A 411 4.74 -8.11 14.95
N ASP A 412 5.97 -7.77 14.55
CA ASP A 412 7.21 -8.47 14.92
C ASP A 412 7.74 -8.05 16.31
N HIS A 413 7.46 -6.81 16.74
CA HIS A 413 7.91 -6.22 18.01
C HIS A 413 6.76 -5.55 18.75
N PRO A 414 5.73 -6.29 19.19
CA PRO A 414 4.45 -5.68 19.56
C PRO A 414 4.47 -5.12 20.98
N ALA A 415 3.72 -4.04 21.20
CA ALA A 415 3.54 -3.44 22.53
C ALA A 415 2.76 -4.36 23.50
N LEU A 416 1.97 -5.28 22.93
CA LEU A 416 1.32 -6.40 23.62
C LEU A 416 1.81 -7.69 22.98
N PRO A 417 2.31 -8.70 23.72
CA PRO A 417 2.80 -9.95 23.11
C PRO A 417 1.80 -10.52 22.11
N ILE A 418 2.26 -10.93 20.92
CA ILE A 418 1.37 -11.26 19.80
C ILE A 418 0.38 -12.39 20.14
N GLU A 419 0.78 -13.31 21.02
CA GLU A 419 -0.06 -14.40 21.53
C GLU A 419 -1.20 -13.90 22.42
N ARG A 420 -1.02 -12.74 23.05
CA ARG A 420 -1.99 -12.02 23.91
C ARG A 420 -2.84 -11.01 23.15
N THR A 421 -2.56 -10.77 21.87
CA THR A 421 -3.36 -9.91 20.99
C THR A 421 -4.55 -10.68 20.43
N TRP A 422 -5.73 -10.48 21.02
CA TRP A 422 -6.98 -11.16 20.69
C TRP A 422 -7.49 -10.85 19.27
N ALA A 423 -7.38 -9.59 18.85
CA ALA A 423 -7.84 -9.14 17.54
C ALA A 423 -7.04 -7.93 17.07
N ALA A 424 -6.99 -7.75 15.75
CA ALA A 424 -6.48 -6.55 15.10
C ALA A 424 -7.58 -5.86 14.29
N PHE A 425 -7.70 -4.55 14.46
CA PHE A 425 -8.61 -3.69 13.73
C PHE A 425 -7.80 -2.65 12.97
N ASN A 426 -8.35 -2.14 11.87
CA ASN A 426 -7.67 -1.13 11.08
C ASN A 426 -8.65 -0.07 10.58
N LEU A 427 -8.21 1.19 10.61
CA LEU A 427 -8.80 2.31 9.91
C LEU A 427 -7.77 2.87 8.95
N ASP A 428 -8.23 3.28 7.77
CA ASP A 428 -7.39 3.71 6.66
C ASP A 428 -8.16 4.89 6.02
N SER A 429 -8.73 4.74 4.84
CA SER A 429 -9.67 5.71 4.28
C SER A 429 -11.06 5.65 4.96
N MET A 430 -11.50 6.73 5.58
CA MET A 430 -12.84 6.85 6.16
C MET A 430 -13.87 7.39 5.15
N ASN A 431 -15.16 7.09 5.39
CA ASN A 431 -16.25 7.64 4.61
C ASN A 431 -16.51 9.13 4.97
N VAL A 432 -15.77 10.05 4.36
CA VAL A 432 -15.93 11.51 4.58
C VAL A 432 -17.26 12.08 4.06
N ASP A 433 -18.02 11.30 3.31
CA ASP A 433 -19.33 11.66 2.77
C ASP A 433 -20.47 11.21 3.73
N GLY A 434 -21.69 11.06 3.21
CA GLY A 434 -22.89 10.71 3.98
C GLY A 434 -22.99 9.25 4.44
N ARG A 435 -24.03 8.97 5.24
CA ARG A 435 -24.34 7.65 5.81
C ARG A 435 -24.68 6.61 4.75
N THR A 436 -24.48 5.34 5.08
CA THR A 436 -24.68 4.19 4.18
C THR A 436 -25.62 3.16 4.80
N ARG A 437 -26.33 2.41 3.95
CA ARG A 437 -27.22 1.30 4.36
C ARG A 437 -26.47 -0.01 4.52
N ASN A 438 -25.24 -0.08 4.01
CA ASN A 438 -24.39 -1.24 4.11
C ASN A 438 -22.99 -0.89 4.63
N VAL A 439 -22.39 -1.90 5.26
CA VAL A 439 -21.00 -1.91 5.70
C VAL A 439 -20.26 -2.94 4.86
N GLU A 440 -19.27 -2.48 4.12
CA GLU A 440 -18.41 -3.35 3.32
C GLU A 440 -17.33 -3.96 4.20
N VAL A 441 -17.30 -5.28 4.31
CA VAL A 441 -16.27 -6.02 5.04
C VAL A 441 -15.17 -6.43 4.07
N VAL A 442 -13.97 -5.91 4.31
CA VAL A 442 -12.80 -6.23 3.49
C VAL A 442 -12.34 -7.64 3.80
N GLY A 443 -12.37 -8.51 2.80
CA GLY A 443 -12.09 -9.93 2.93
C GLY A 443 -13.12 -10.69 3.77
N MET A 444 -14.42 -10.39 3.60
CA MET A 444 -15.54 -11.04 4.30
C MET A 444 -15.44 -12.58 4.33
N GLY A 445 -15.89 -13.19 5.43
CA GLY A 445 -15.97 -14.63 5.64
C GLY A 445 -14.76 -15.26 6.34
N LYS A 446 -13.86 -14.46 6.92
CA LYS A 446 -12.57 -14.94 7.47
C LYS A 446 -12.57 -15.12 8.98
N THR A 447 -13.27 -14.26 9.74
CA THR A 447 -13.17 -14.27 11.21
C THR A 447 -14.53 -14.16 11.90
N THR A 448 -14.61 -14.61 13.16
CA THR A 448 -15.81 -14.45 14.00
C THR A 448 -16.04 -13.01 14.45
N LEU A 449 -15.09 -12.09 14.21
CA LEU A 449 -15.28 -10.65 14.46
C LEU A 449 -16.42 -10.07 13.61
N GLU A 450 -16.65 -10.66 12.43
CA GLU A 450 -17.72 -10.25 11.52
C GLU A 450 -19.11 -10.52 12.10
N ASP A 451 -19.26 -11.53 12.96
CA ASP A 451 -20.54 -11.80 13.65
C ASP A 451 -20.86 -10.68 14.65
N VAL A 452 -19.83 -10.19 15.36
CA VAL A 452 -19.96 -9.03 16.26
C VAL A 452 -20.28 -7.77 15.46
N LEU A 453 -19.59 -7.55 14.34
CA LEU A 453 -19.86 -6.43 13.45
C LEU A 453 -21.29 -6.48 12.89
N ALA A 454 -21.81 -7.66 12.53
CA ALA A 454 -23.16 -7.81 12.00
C ALA A 454 -24.22 -7.36 13.04
N GLU A 455 -24.05 -7.75 14.29
CA GLU A 455 -24.96 -7.32 15.37
C GLU A 455 -24.86 -5.82 15.66
N VAL A 456 -23.68 -5.22 15.56
CA VAL A 456 -23.49 -3.76 15.67
C VAL A 456 -24.11 -3.02 14.49
N ALA A 457 -23.81 -3.44 13.26
CA ALA A 457 -24.35 -2.84 12.04
C ALA A 457 -25.88 -2.88 12.03
N LYS A 458 -26.48 -4.00 12.47
CA LYS A 458 -27.93 -4.13 12.60
C LYS A 458 -28.55 -3.11 13.55
N LYS A 459 -27.88 -2.77 14.67
CA LYS A 459 -28.35 -1.71 15.59
C LYS A 459 -28.32 -0.33 14.94
N GLN A 460 -27.42 -0.10 13.99
CA GLN A 460 -27.36 1.11 13.18
C GLN A 460 -28.31 1.06 11.96
N GLY A 461 -29.06 -0.04 11.77
CA GLY A 461 -29.94 -0.22 10.61
C GLY A 461 -29.18 -0.55 9.32
N ARG A 462 -27.97 -1.10 9.42
CA ARG A 462 -27.09 -1.44 8.28
C ARG A 462 -26.93 -2.94 8.13
N VAL A 463 -26.59 -3.38 6.92
CA VAL A 463 -26.29 -4.78 6.59
C VAL A 463 -24.84 -4.94 6.13
N LEU A 464 -24.23 -6.10 6.38
CA LEU A 464 -22.88 -6.37 5.87
C LEU A 464 -22.93 -6.79 4.40
N THR A 465 -21.97 -6.31 3.62
CA THR A 465 -21.72 -6.74 2.24
C THR A 465 -20.24 -7.10 2.06
N PRO A 466 -19.90 -8.02 1.13
CA PRO A 466 -18.51 -8.26 0.78
C PRO A 466 -17.91 -7.07 0.02
N ASP A 467 -16.58 -7.08 -0.17
CA ASP A 467 -15.90 -6.14 -1.07
C ASP A 467 -16.59 -6.04 -2.43
N GLU A 468 -16.76 -4.82 -2.94
CA GLU A 468 -17.29 -4.59 -4.29
C GLU A 468 -16.30 -5.02 -5.39
N ARG A 469 -15.02 -5.16 -5.04
CA ARG A 469 -13.93 -5.56 -5.95
C ARG A 469 -12.96 -6.54 -5.28
N PRO A 470 -13.41 -7.77 -4.97
CA PRO A 470 -12.58 -8.74 -4.25
C PRO A 470 -11.35 -9.18 -5.07
N GLU A 471 -11.38 -9.06 -6.39
CA GLU A 471 -10.26 -9.32 -7.29
C GLU A 471 -9.09 -8.33 -7.10
N ALA A 472 -9.33 -7.15 -6.53
CA ALA A 472 -8.30 -6.16 -6.23
C ALA A 472 -7.44 -6.51 -5.00
N GLY A 473 -7.82 -7.57 -4.25
CA GLY A 473 -7.07 -8.09 -3.11
C GLY A 473 -6.96 -7.10 -1.94
N GLY A 474 -8.01 -6.33 -1.67
CA GLY A 474 -8.05 -5.28 -0.63
C GLY A 474 -7.60 -5.77 0.75
N TYR A 475 -7.93 -7.01 1.12
CA TYR A 475 -7.53 -7.64 2.38
C TYR A 475 -6.00 -7.70 2.60
N PHE A 476 -5.19 -7.66 1.55
CA PHE A 476 -3.74 -7.78 1.63
C PHE A 476 -3.00 -6.45 1.49
N ARG A 477 -3.73 -5.33 1.66
CA ARG A 477 -3.28 -3.98 1.27
C ARG A 477 -3.35 -2.95 2.39
N SER A 478 -3.56 -3.36 3.64
CA SER A 478 -3.58 -2.41 4.77
C SER A 478 -3.11 -3.11 6.05
N ASP A 479 -2.87 -2.34 7.11
CA ASP A 479 -2.01 -2.72 8.23
C ASP A 479 -2.52 -3.88 9.10
N HIS A 480 -3.84 -4.10 9.15
CA HIS A 480 -4.43 -5.30 9.77
C HIS A 480 -3.79 -6.60 9.27
N PHE A 481 -3.35 -6.61 8.01
CA PHE A 481 -2.74 -7.78 7.37
C PHE A 481 -1.44 -8.21 8.04
N ALA A 482 -0.67 -7.28 8.61
CA ALA A 482 0.56 -7.60 9.35
C ALA A 482 0.28 -8.53 10.54
N PHE A 483 -0.83 -8.31 11.24
CA PHE A 483 -1.29 -9.13 12.37
C PHE A 483 -1.97 -10.42 11.90
N ALA A 484 -2.74 -10.36 10.82
CA ALA A 484 -3.34 -11.54 10.19
C ALA A 484 -2.26 -12.57 9.81
N ARG A 485 -1.10 -12.10 9.31
CA ARG A 485 0.06 -12.94 9.01
C ARG A 485 0.68 -13.66 10.20
N LYS A 486 0.42 -13.16 11.41
CA LYS A 486 0.83 -13.76 12.68
C LYS A 486 -0.25 -14.66 13.29
N GLY A 487 -1.37 -14.85 12.58
CA GLY A 487 -2.50 -15.64 13.03
C GLY A 487 -3.48 -14.89 13.95
N VAL A 488 -3.30 -13.58 14.18
CA VAL A 488 -4.26 -12.76 14.92
C VAL A 488 -5.49 -12.53 14.03
N PRO A 489 -6.71 -12.86 14.49
CA PRO A 489 -7.94 -12.54 13.76
C PRO A 489 -8.03 -11.03 13.53
N ALA A 490 -8.27 -10.64 12.28
CA ALA A 490 -8.29 -9.24 11.87
C ALA A 490 -9.64 -8.85 11.25
N LEU A 491 -10.09 -7.63 11.55
CA LEU A 491 -11.30 -7.03 10.97
C LEU A 491 -10.94 -5.67 10.37
N TYR A 492 -11.24 -5.51 9.08
CA TYR A 492 -11.16 -4.24 8.37
C TYR A 492 -12.46 -4.07 7.57
N PHE A 493 -13.14 -2.96 7.77
CA PHE A 493 -14.40 -2.64 7.09
C PHE A 493 -14.48 -1.15 6.79
N ARG A 494 -15.39 -0.78 5.90
CA ARG A 494 -15.68 0.61 5.52
C ARG A 494 -17.16 0.78 5.20
N GLY A 495 -17.64 2.03 5.15
CA GLY A 495 -18.97 2.32 4.61
C GLY A 495 -19.09 1.81 3.17
N GLY A 496 -20.19 1.11 2.88
CA GLY A 496 -20.47 0.59 1.54
C GLY A 496 -20.96 1.65 0.56
N LEU A 497 -21.34 1.24 -0.64
CA LEU A 497 -21.78 2.16 -1.71
C LEU A 497 -23.28 2.48 -1.69
N ASP A 498 -24.10 1.78 -0.91
CA ASP A 498 -25.54 2.08 -0.85
C ASP A 498 -25.80 3.26 0.10
N MET A 499 -25.63 4.47 -0.40
CA MET A 499 -25.83 5.70 0.38
C MET A 499 -27.29 5.84 0.84
N VAL A 500 -27.49 6.37 2.05
CA VAL A 500 -28.85 6.68 2.54
C VAL A 500 -29.54 7.70 1.63
N GLU A 501 -28.78 8.72 1.21
CA GLU A 501 -29.18 9.74 0.26
C GLU A 501 -28.63 9.41 -1.14
N GLY A 502 -29.51 9.36 -2.15
CA GLY A 502 -29.11 9.08 -3.53
C GLY A 502 -28.84 7.60 -3.87
N GLY A 503 -28.78 6.71 -2.87
CA GLY A 503 -28.64 5.27 -3.06
C GLY A 503 -27.30 4.86 -3.69
N ARG A 504 -27.25 3.64 -4.22
CA ARG A 504 -26.04 3.08 -4.86
C ARG A 504 -25.43 3.96 -5.95
N ALA A 505 -26.24 4.61 -6.78
CA ALA A 505 -25.75 5.48 -7.85
C ALA A 505 -24.93 6.67 -7.31
N ALA A 506 -25.32 7.22 -6.16
CA ALA A 506 -24.54 8.25 -5.50
C ALA A 506 -23.21 7.69 -4.99
N GLY A 507 -23.22 6.53 -4.33
CA GLY A 507 -21.99 5.88 -3.84
C GLY A 507 -21.01 5.51 -4.95
N GLU A 508 -21.49 5.02 -6.10
CA GLU A 508 -20.65 4.74 -7.27
C GLU A 508 -20.00 6.02 -7.82
N ALA A 509 -20.73 7.13 -7.90
CA ALA A 509 -20.16 8.42 -8.31
C ALA A 509 -19.10 8.93 -7.31
N LEU A 510 -19.33 8.75 -6.01
CA LEU A 510 -18.35 9.07 -4.96
C LEU A 510 -17.09 8.21 -5.09
N LEU A 511 -17.25 6.91 -5.34
CA LEU A 511 -16.14 5.98 -5.53
C LEU A 511 -15.27 6.37 -6.74
N GLU A 512 -15.87 6.68 -7.88
CA GLU A 512 -15.12 7.12 -9.06
C GLU A 512 -14.35 8.42 -8.81
N ARG A 513 -14.97 9.37 -8.09
CA ARG A 513 -14.29 10.61 -7.68
C ARG A 513 -13.14 10.34 -6.71
N ARG A 514 -13.29 9.41 -5.77
CA ARG A 514 -12.22 9.01 -4.84
C ARG A 514 -11.07 8.31 -5.57
N LYS A 515 -11.36 7.40 -6.51
CA LYS A 515 -10.35 6.74 -7.35
C LYS A 515 -9.51 7.72 -8.15
N ALA A 516 -10.12 8.80 -8.65
CA ALA A 516 -9.40 9.83 -9.40
C ALA A 516 -8.44 10.66 -8.53
N ARG A 517 -8.70 10.77 -7.22
CA ARG A 517 -7.88 11.53 -6.26
C ARG A 517 -6.85 10.69 -5.50
N TYR A 518 -7.06 9.38 -5.46
CA TYR A 518 -6.19 8.44 -4.74
C TYR A 518 -4.72 8.58 -5.18
N HIS A 519 -3.84 8.88 -4.23
CA HIS A 519 -2.40 9.09 -4.45
C HIS A 519 -2.07 10.22 -5.45
N THR A 520 -2.94 11.23 -5.56
CA THR A 520 -2.69 12.44 -6.35
C THR A 520 -2.63 13.67 -5.43
N VAL A 521 -2.18 14.80 -5.98
CA VAL A 521 -2.22 16.09 -5.27
C VAL A 521 -3.66 16.59 -5.04
N ASP A 522 -4.66 15.89 -5.59
CA ASP A 522 -6.08 16.25 -5.43
C ASP A 522 -6.74 15.56 -4.22
N ASP A 523 -6.03 14.70 -3.46
CA ASP A 523 -6.53 14.18 -2.17
C ASP A 523 -6.44 15.24 -1.07
N GLU A 524 -7.17 16.33 -1.32
CA GLU A 524 -7.26 17.51 -0.49
C GLU A 524 -8.51 17.51 0.39
N TYR A 525 -8.39 18.19 1.53
CA TYR A 525 -9.55 18.43 2.39
C TYR A 525 -10.60 19.28 1.67
N ASP A 526 -11.85 18.80 1.66
CA ASP A 526 -12.98 19.52 1.08
C ASP A 526 -13.96 19.96 2.17
N PRO A 527 -14.20 21.28 2.36
CA PRO A 527 -15.16 21.79 3.33
C PRO A 527 -16.61 21.31 3.13
N SER A 528 -16.96 20.76 1.97
CA SER A 528 -18.29 20.22 1.68
C SER A 528 -18.54 18.83 2.29
N TRP A 529 -17.51 18.16 2.81
CA TRP A 529 -17.63 16.85 3.44
C TRP A 529 -18.45 16.90 4.74
N THR A 530 -19.37 15.94 4.87
CA THR A 530 -20.28 15.88 6.02
C THR A 530 -19.69 15.10 7.20
N PHE A 531 -18.81 14.12 6.93
CA PHE A 531 -18.23 13.18 7.91
C PHE A 531 -19.27 12.32 8.66
N GLU A 532 -20.52 12.30 8.21
CA GLU A 532 -21.56 11.50 8.87
C GLU A 532 -21.32 10.00 8.70
N GLY A 533 -20.85 9.57 7.52
CA GLY A 533 -20.45 8.20 7.29
C GLY A 533 -19.26 7.78 8.16
N ALA A 534 -18.25 8.65 8.25
CA ALA A 534 -17.06 8.42 9.07
C ALA A 534 -17.42 8.28 10.56
N LEU A 535 -18.34 9.11 11.06
CA LEU A 535 -18.85 8.98 12.43
C LEU A 535 -19.58 7.64 12.63
N GLU A 536 -20.43 7.24 11.68
CA GLU A 536 -21.19 5.99 11.76
C GLU A 536 -20.28 4.75 11.76
N ASP A 537 -19.23 4.77 10.93
CA ASP A 537 -18.22 3.71 10.83
C ASP A 537 -17.32 3.65 12.08
N ALA A 538 -16.80 4.80 12.54
CA ALA A 538 -16.00 4.88 13.76
C ALA A 538 -16.80 4.44 14.99
N SER A 539 -18.08 4.82 15.09
CA SER A 539 -18.96 4.39 16.17
C SER A 539 -19.19 2.88 16.15
N ALA A 540 -19.39 2.29 14.96
CA ALA A 540 -19.52 0.85 14.83
C ALA A 540 -18.25 0.12 15.29
N LEU A 541 -17.07 0.63 14.91
CA LEU A 541 -15.81 0.03 15.32
C LEU A 541 -15.60 0.13 16.84
N ALA A 542 -15.91 1.27 17.46
CA ALA A 542 -15.85 1.41 18.91
C ALA A 542 -16.74 0.38 19.62
N ASP A 543 -17.96 0.16 19.12
CA ASP A 543 -18.88 -0.84 19.69
C ASP A 543 -18.40 -2.28 19.49
N VAL A 544 -17.80 -2.60 18.34
CA VAL A 544 -17.15 -3.89 18.12
C VAL A 544 -15.99 -4.09 19.10
N ILE A 545 -15.13 -3.08 19.29
CA ILE A 545 -14.02 -3.16 20.24
C ILE A 545 -14.53 -3.33 21.67
N ARG A 546 -15.58 -2.62 22.09
CA ARG A 546 -16.23 -2.82 23.41
C ARG A 546 -16.72 -4.26 23.57
N ALA A 547 -17.43 -4.78 22.58
CA ALA A 547 -17.95 -6.14 22.63
C ALA A 547 -16.83 -7.18 22.72
N VAL A 548 -15.77 -7.03 21.93
CA VAL A 548 -14.63 -7.96 21.92
C VAL A 548 -13.81 -7.88 23.20
N THR A 549 -13.57 -6.67 23.72
CA THR A 549 -12.80 -6.48 24.95
C THR A 549 -13.52 -6.99 26.20
N ALA A 550 -14.86 -7.03 26.18
CA ALA A 550 -15.68 -7.63 27.24
C ALA A 550 -16.05 -9.11 27.01
N ALA A 551 -15.67 -9.70 25.87
CA ALA A 551 -16.04 -11.07 25.54
C ALA A 551 -15.34 -12.09 26.47
N ALA A 552 -16.05 -13.16 26.83
CA ALA A 552 -15.44 -14.28 27.57
C ALA A 552 -14.53 -15.13 26.68
N GLU A 553 -14.84 -15.22 25.38
CA GLU A 553 -14.13 -16.04 24.40
C GLU A 553 -13.37 -15.18 23.39
N ARG A 554 -12.17 -15.64 23.03
CA ARG A 554 -11.32 -14.98 22.04
C ARG A 554 -11.94 -15.12 20.64
N PRO A 555 -11.98 -14.04 19.83
CA PRO A 555 -12.29 -14.16 18.41
C PRO A 555 -11.38 -15.17 17.71
N SER A 556 -11.87 -15.78 16.64
CA SER A 556 -11.11 -16.80 15.91
C SER A 556 -11.27 -16.67 14.40
N TRP A 557 -10.35 -17.31 13.68
CA TRP A 557 -10.52 -17.57 12.26
C TRP A 557 -11.64 -18.60 12.06
N ARG A 558 -12.50 -18.37 11.05
CA ARG A 558 -13.54 -19.34 10.72
C ARG A 558 -12.91 -20.64 10.22
N LYS A 559 -13.61 -21.75 10.44
CA LYS A 559 -13.17 -23.05 9.93
C LYS A 559 -13.04 -23.00 8.41
N GLY A 560 -11.86 -23.36 7.90
CA GLY A 560 -11.55 -23.33 6.47
C GLY A 560 -11.07 -21.98 5.95
N ALA A 561 -11.08 -20.91 6.77
CA ALA A 561 -10.45 -19.66 6.40
C ALA A 561 -8.94 -19.86 6.25
N LYS A 562 -8.39 -19.45 5.11
CA LYS A 562 -6.94 -19.49 4.88
C LYS A 562 -6.28 -18.37 5.66
N ILE A 563 -5.44 -18.74 6.61
CA ILE A 563 -4.62 -17.79 7.36
C ILE A 563 -3.43 -17.41 6.46
N PRO A 564 -3.29 -16.14 6.07
CA PRO A 564 -2.16 -15.73 5.26
C PRO A 564 -0.84 -15.98 6.03
N GLY A 565 0.14 -16.65 5.44
CA GLY A 565 1.52 -16.65 5.96
C GLY A 565 1.87 -17.57 7.13
N ALA A 566 1.08 -18.58 7.51
CA ALA A 566 1.53 -19.58 8.48
C ALA A 566 2.47 -20.64 7.85
N PRO A 567 3.56 -21.07 8.51
CA PRO A 567 4.66 -20.34 9.17
C PRO A 567 5.91 -20.23 8.26
N ARG A 568 6.87 -19.35 8.61
CA ARG A 568 8.23 -19.38 8.06
C ARG A 568 8.77 -20.82 8.20
N PRO A 569 9.44 -21.40 7.17
CA PRO A 569 10.19 -22.63 7.40
C PRO A 569 11.14 -22.40 8.57
N LYS A 570 11.17 -23.32 9.53
CA LYS A 570 12.23 -23.35 10.56
C LYS A 570 13.55 -23.20 9.81
N ALA A 571 14.37 -22.23 10.23
CA ALA A 571 15.76 -22.19 9.78
C ALA A 571 16.34 -23.61 9.96
N PRO A 572 17.10 -24.14 8.98
CA PRO A 572 17.76 -25.42 9.18
C PRO A 572 18.56 -25.34 10.49
N PRO A 573 18.61 -26.43 11.28
CA PRO A 573 19.40 -26.43 12.50
C PRO A 573 20.80 -25.94 12.16
N ALA A 574 21.30 -24.97 12.92
CA ALA A 574 22.70 -24.56 12.83
C ALA A 574 23.54 -25.83 12.96
N GLY A 575 24.25 -26.18 11.89
CA GLY A 575 25.20 -27.30 11.87
C GLY A 575 26.41 -27.01 12.74
#